data_AF-A0A8S9B8G8-F1
#
_entry.id   AF-A0A8S9B8G8-F1
#
_cell.length_a   1.000
_cell.length_b   1.000
_cell.length_c   1.000
_cell.angle_alpha   90.00
_cell.angle_beta   90.00
_cell.angle_gamma   90.00
#
_symmetry.space_group_name_H-M   'P 1'
#
loop_
_entity.id
_entity.type
_entity.pdbx_description
1 polymer ?
#
loop_
_entity_poly.entity_id
_entity_poly.type
_entity_poly.pdbx_seq_one_letter_code
_entity_poly.pdbx_strand_id
1 'polypeptide(L)'
;MEKSLASQPSAAEKVRHTYKITPDLEDRAALRNVLQFATDIGFFATGVTLACGWPGKVWMYLFNEPNPWEGEWKGESGHVLDVAYMFQNYDEHLTQAQQAVAKAFAGDFISFMNRKTRWPEFESGKEGAMTYGPSGDGKCSEYVEGITSEKSGRKNTIFELAESVGMEDLSAAWGNFLSGN
;
A
#
# COMPACT_ATOMS: atom_id res chain seq x y z
N MET A 1 -20.00 8.00 -4.28
CA MET A 1 -19.05 8.91 -4.97
C MET A 1 -19.71 10.20 -5.44
N GLU A 2 -20.67 10.19 -6.38
CA GLU A 2 -21.23 11.46 -6.92
C GLU A 2 -21.94 12.31 -5.87
N LYS A 3 -22.72 11.69 -4.98
CA LYS A 3 -23.33 12.39 -3.83
C LYS A 3 -22.27 12.89 -2.83
N SER A 4 -21.27 12.06 -2.58
CA SER A 4 -20.19 12.30 -1.61
C SER A 4 -19.23 13.41 -2.04
N LEU A 5 -19.09 13.63 -3.36
CA LEU A 5 -18.25 14.64 -3.99
C LEU A 5 -19.10 15.72 -4.70
N ALA A 6 -20.35 15.91 -4.27
CA ALA A 6 -21.29 16.81 -4.95
C ALA A 6 -20.84 18.28 -4.93
N SER A 7 -19.99 18.68 -3.98
CA SER A 7 -19.33 19.98 -3.92
C SER A 7 -18.31 20.19 -5.06
N GLN A 8 -17.83 19.10 -5.68
CA GLN A 8 -16.90 19.10 -6.80
C GLN A 8 -17.39 18.12 -7.90
N PRO A 9 -18.30 18.55 -8.79
CA PRO A 9 -18.97 17.66 -9.74
C PRO A 9 -18.02 16.84 -10.65
N SER A 10 -16.81 17.34 -10.90
CA SER A 10 -15.78 16.64 -11.70
C SER A 10 -14.90 15.68 -10.89
N ALA A 11 -14.91 15.74 -9.55
CA ALA A 11 -14.03 14.92 -8.72
C ALA A 11 -14.36 13.43 -8.81
N ALA A 12 -15.64 13.07 -8.86
CA ALA A 12 -16.05 11.68 -9.06
C ALA A 12 -15.60 11.12 -10.41
N GLU A 13 -15.63 11.94 -11.47
CA GLU A 13 -15.16 11.56 -12.80
C GLU A 13 -13.63 11.39 -12.82
N LYS A 14 -12.88 12.29 -12.16
CA LYS A 14 -11.43 12.16 -12.01
C LYS A 14 -11.05 10.86 -11.30
N VAL A 15 -11.68 10.53 -10.17
CA VAL A 15 -11.43 9.27 -9.44
C VAL A 15 -11.66 8.08 -10.37
N ARG A 16 -12.81 8.04 -11.06
CA ARG A 16 -13.14 6.97 -12.01
C ARG A 16 -12.13 6.88 -13.14
N HIS A 17 -11.73 8.00 -13.73
CA HIS A 17 -10.75 8.02 -14.81
C HIS A 17 -9.39 7.52 -14.33
N THR A 18 -8.90 8.04 -13.21
CA THR A 18 -7.60 7.70 -12.62
C THR A 18 -7.49 6.20 -12.30
N TYR A 19 -8.52 5.62 -11.71
CA TYR A 19 -8.56 4.20 -11.35
C TYR A 19 -9.18 3.31 -12.44
N LYS A 20 -9.51 3.88 -13.62
CA LYS A 20 -10.11 3.18 -14.76
C LYS A 20 -11.40 2.44 -14.37
N ILE A 21 -12.27 3.07 -13.61
CA ILE A 21 -13.58 2.51 -13.20
C ILE A 21 -14.63 3.01 -14.20
N THR A 22 -15.00 2.15 -15.15
CA THR A 22 -15.97 2.48 -16.21
C THR A 22 -17.17 1.52 -16.22
N PRO A 23 -18.34 1.93 -16.72
CA PRO A 23 -19.57 1.11 -16.67
C PRO A 23 -19.53 -0.17 -17.53
N ASP A 24 -18.61 -0.24 -18.48
CA ASP A 24 -18.43 -1.35 -19.42
C ASP A 24 -17.47 -2.44 -18.93
N LEU A 25 -16.86 -2.27 -17.75
CA LEU A 25 -16.00 -3.29 -17.15
C LEU A 25 -16.80 -4.49 -16.67
N GLU A 26 -16.21 -5.67 -16.82
CA GLU A 26 -16.67 -6.84 -16.09
C GLU A 26 -16.53 -6.61 -14.58
N ASP A 27 -17.51 -7.10 -13.80
CA ASP A 27 -17.61 -6.88 -12.35
C ASP A 27 -16.31 -7.15 -11.60
N ARG A 28 -15.58 -8.21 -11.96
CA ARG A 28 -14.31 -8.57 -11.33
C ARG A 28 -13.23 -7.51 -11.58
N ALA A 29 -13.14 -6.98 -12.80
CA ALA A 29 -12.18 -5.95 -13.15
C ALA A 29 -12.55 -4.62 -12.46
N ALA A 30 -13.85 -4.28 -12.46
CA ALA A 30 -14.35 -3.11 -11.74
C ALA A 30 -14.04 -3.20 -10.23
N LEU A 31 -14.29 -4.34 -9.61
CA LEU A 31 -14.00 -4.59 -8.20
C LEU A 31 -12.51 -4.41 -7.89
N ARG A 32 -11.61 -4.95 -8.72
CA ARG A 32 -10.15 -4.78 -8.53
C ARG A 32 -9.72 -3.32 -8.63
N ASN A 33 -10.27 -2.58 -9.57
CA ASN A 33 -9.98 -1.16 -9.73
C ASN A 33 -10.47 -0.33 -8.53
N VAL A 34 -11.66 -0.63 -8.03
CA VAL A 34 -12.19 -0.03 -6.79
C VAL A 34 -11.32 -0.38 -5.58
N LEU A 35 -10.89 -1.63 -5.47
CA LEU A 35 -10.01 -2.07 -4.38
C LEU A 35 -8.62 -1.44 -4.46
N GLN A 36 -8.09 -1.16 -5.65
CA GLN A 36 -6.85 -0.39 -5.76
C GLN A 36 -7.00 1.03 -5.21
N PHE A 37 -8.11 1.71 -5.52
CA PHE A 37 -8.41 3.00 -4.89
C PHE A 37 -8.51 2.86 -3.37
N ALA A 38 -9.20 1.83 -2.88
CA ALA A 38 -9.33 1.54 -1.46
C ALA A 38 -7.97 1.31 -0.78
N THR A 39 -7.08 0.55 -1.40
CA THR A 39 -5.71 0.31 -0.93
C THR A 39 -4.93 1.62 -0.84
N ASP A 40 -5.02 2.44 -1.88
CA ASP A 40 -4.28 3.69 -1.94
C ASP A 40 -4.77 4.70 -0.90
N ILE A 41 -6.09 4.94 -0.79
CA ILE A 41 -6.64 5.93 0.15
C ILE A 41 -6.63 5.41 1.60
N GLY A 42 -7.05 4.17 1.81
CA GLY A 42 -7.30 3.60 3.13
C GLY A 42 -6.05 3.12 3.85
N PHE A 43 -5.00 2.77 3.10
CA PHE A 43 -3.77 2.20 3.70
C PHE A 43 -2.54 3.02 3.33
N PHE A 44 -2.26 3.21 2.04
CA PHE A 44 -0.99 3.82 1.64
C PHE A 44 -0.92 5.31 1.97
N ALA A 45 -1.85 6.12 1.44
CA ALA A 45 -1.92 7.55 1.70
C ALA A 45 -2.11 7.82 3.20
N THR A 46 -3.01 7.08 3.85
CA THR A 46 -3.22 7.17 5.29
C THR A 46 -1.94 6.89 6.08
N GLY A 47 -1.20 5.82 5.74
CA GLY A 47 0.07 5.48 6.40
C GLY A 47 1.13 6.57 6.23
N VAL A 48 1.27 7.13 5.03
CA VAL A 48 2.20 8.24 4.77
C VAL A 48 1.78 9.50 5.52
N THR A 49 0.50 9.89 5.49
CA THR A 49 0.00 11.07 6.22
C THR A 49 0.21 10.93 7.72
N LEU A 50 -0.05 9.74 8.29
CA LEU A 50 0.22 9.47 9.70
C LEU A 50 1.71 9.55 10.03
N ALA A 51 2.57 9.02 9.16
CA ALA A 51 4.02 9.11 9.33
C ALA A 51 4.52 10.56 9.34
N CYS A 52 4.06 11.40 8.40
CA CYS A 52 4.42 12.82 8.36
C CYS A 52 3.92 13.60 9.58
N GLY A 53 2.77 13.22 10.14
CA GLY A 53 2.17 13.88 11.29
C GLY A 53 2.63 13.32 12.64
N TRP A 54 3.46 12.28 12.66
CA TRP A 54 3.83 11.60 13.90
C TRP A 54 4.80 12.47 14.71
N PRO A 55 4.55 12.69 16.02
CA PRO A 55 5.39 13.58 16.83
C PRO A 55 6.73 12.96 17.25
N GLY A 56 6.93 11.67 16.99
CA GLY A 56 8.13 10.92 17.34
C GLY A 56 8.87 10.43 16.10
N LYS A 57 9.77 9.47 16.33
CA LYS A 57 10.51 8.85 15.24
C LYS A 57 9.67 7.84 14.48
N VAL A 58 9.75 7.87 13.16
CA VAL A 58 9.01 6.97 12.27
C VAL A 58 9.97 6.26 11.33
N TRP A 59 9.68 4.99 11.04
CA TRP A 59 10.34 4.23 9.99
C TRP A 59 9.26 3.55 9.16
N MET A 60 9.29 3.78 7.85
CA MET A 60 8.33 3.18 6.94
C MET A 60 8.87 1.92 6.27
N TYR A 61 7.97 0.99 6.00
CA TYR A 61 8.24 -0.16 5.15
C TYR A 61 7.09 -0.39 4.15
N LEU A 62 7.38 -1.13 3.07
CA LEU A 62 6.44 -1.54 2.05
C LEU A 62 6.60 -3.03 1.78
N PHE A 63 5.55 -3.80 2.04
CA PHE A 63 5.52 -5.22 1.74
C PHE A 63 5.02 -5.44 0.30
N ASN A 64 5.86 -6.05 -0.53
CA ASN A 64 5.66 -6.24 -1.96
C ASN A 64 5.67 -7.72 -2.38
N GLU A 65 5.87 -8.64 -1.44
CA GLU A 65 5.86 -10.06 -1.76
C GLU A 65 4.46 -10.53 -2.16
N PRO A 66 4.28 -11.18 -3.33
CA PRO A 66 3.00 -11.70 -3.76
C PRO A 66 2.54 -12.91 -2.96
N ASN A 67 1.22 -13.04 -2.78
CA ASN A 67 0.59 -14.19 -2.14
C ASN A 67 0.86 -15.49 -2.94
N PRO A 68 1.52 -16.51 -2.34
CA PRO A 68 1.83 -17.76 -3.02
C PRO A 68 0.65 -18.74 -3.08
N TRP A 69 -0.36 -18.58 -2.23
CA TRP A 69 -1.42 -19.58 -2.05
C TRP A 69 -2.47 -19.50 -3.16
N GLU A 70 -3.00 -20.67 -3.54
CA GLU A 70 -4.11 -20.74 -4.50
C GLU A 70 -5.35 -20.01 -3.99
N GLY A 71 -5.96 -19.21 -4.84
CA GLY A 71 -7.12 -18.41 -4.50
C GLY A 71 -7.27 -17.19 -5.40
N GLU A 72 -8.31 -16.40 -5.14
CA GLU A 72 -8.65 -15.22 -5.95
C GLU A 72 -7.57 -14.12 -5.95
N TRP A 73 -6.77 -14.07 -4.88
CA TRP A 73 -5.72 -13.09 -4.63
C TRP A 73 -4.31 -13.66 -4.80
N LYS A 74 -4.16 -14.83 -5.42
CA LYS A 74 -2.85 -15.39 -5.74
C LYS A 74 -2.08 -14.42 -6.63
N GLY A 75 -0.81 -14.18 -6.31
CA GLY A 75 0.05 -13.27 -7.07
C GLY A 75 -0.09 -11.80 -6.66
N GLU A 76 -1.03 -11.46 -5.78
CA GLU A 76 -1.22 -10.11 -5.26
C GLU A 76 -0.59 -9.98 -3.86
N SER A 77 0.04 -8.84 -3.55
CA SER A 77 0.45 -8.54 -2.18
C SER A 77 -0.77 -8.09 -1.37
N GLY A 78 -0.90 -8.57 -0.14
CA GLY A 78 -2.08 -8.34 0.71
C GLY A 78 -1.73 -7.86 2.11
N HIS A 79 -2.63 -7.09 2.72
CA HIS A 79 -2.41 -6.44 4.02
C HIS A 79 -2.25 -7.40 5.23
N VAL A 80 -2.66 -8.66 5.11
CA VAL A 80 -2.48 -9.67 6.18
C VAL A 80 -1.36 -10.66 5.84
N LEU A 81 -0.82 -10.60 4.62
CA LEU A 81 0.22 -11.50 4.16
C LEU A 81 1.56 -11.23 4.87
N ASP A 82 1.87 -9.96 5.09
CA ASP A 82 3.03 -9.51 5.84
C ASP A 82 3.06 -10.08 7.28
N VAL A 83 1.90 -10.20 7.93
CA VAL A 83 1.77 -10.82 9.26
C VAL A 83 2.20 -12.29 9.24
N ALA A 84 1.81 -13.05 8.22
CA ALA A 84 2.25 -14.44 8.08
C ALA A 84 3.78 -14.53 7.94
N TYR A 85 4.38 -13.66 7.13
CA TYR A 85 5.83 -13.60 6.91
C TYR A 85 6.57 -13.16 8.17
N MET A 86 6.09 -12.12 8.87
CA MET A 86 6.69 -11.60 10.09
C MET A 86 6.78 -12.67 11.19
N PHE A 87 5.74 -13.49 11.33
CA PHE A 87 5.69 -14.55 12.34
C PHE A 87 6.29 -15.89 11.86
N GLN A 88 6.80 -15.97 10.62
CA GLN A 88 7.33 -17.21 10.02
C GLN A 88 6.27 -18.33 9.95
N ASN A 89 5.00 -17.95 9.76
CA ASN A 89 3.91 -18.90 9.62
C ASN A 89 3.86 -19.43 8.18
N TYR A 90 3.56 -20.72 8.04
CA TYR A 90 3.38 -21.40 6.74
C TYR A 90 4.64 -21.42 5.86
N ASP A 91 5.83 -21.32 6.45
CA ASP A 91 7.13 -21.36 5.75
C ASP A 91 7.27 -22.58 4.83
N GLU A 92 6.66 -23.71 5.19
CA GLU A 92 6.62 -24.95 4.40
C GLU A 92 5.91 -24.79 3.04
N HIS A 93 5.09 -23.74 2.89
CA HIS A 93 4.39 -23.39 1.66
C HIS A 93 5.09 -22.26 0.87
N LEU A 94 6.17 -21.68 1.42
CA LEU A 94 6.94 -20.62 0.79
C LEU A 94 8.12 -21.20 0.00
N THR A 95 8.46 -20.56 -1.12
CA THR A 95 9.73 -20.84 -1.81
C THR A 95 10.92 -20.41 -0.96
N GLN A 96 12.13 -20.91 -1.24
CA GLN A 96 13.34 -20.47 -0.52
C GLN A 96 13.57 -18.96 -0.60
N ALA A 97 13.24 -18.33 -1.73
CA ALA A 97 13.36 -16.89 -1.90
C ALA A 97 12.35 -16.13 -1.04
N GLN A 98 11.10 -16.61 -0.96
CA GLN A 98 10.07 -16.06 -0.07
C GLN A 98 10.41 -16.24 1.41
N GLN A 99 10.96 -17.40 1.81
CA GLN A 99 11.46 -17.61 3.16
C GLN A 99 12.60 -16.65 3.52
N ALA A 100 13.47 -16.31 2.56
CA ALA A 100 14.51 -15.30 2.76
C ALA A 100 13.91 -13.92 3.02
N VAL A 101 12.87 -13.52 2.27
CA VAL A 101 12.11 -12.29 2.51
C VAL A 101 11.47 -12.31 3.90
N ALA A 102 10.80 -13.40 4.27
CA ALA A 102 10.18 -13.56 5.58
C ALA A 102 11.20 -13.38 6.71
N LYS A 103 12.37 -14.04 6.61
CA LYS A 103 13.45 -13.93 7.60
C LYS A 103 14.03 -12.53 7.70
N ALA A 104 14.23 -11.87 6.55
CA ALA A 104 14.69 -10.49 6.52
C ALA A 104 13.69 -9.55 7.22
N PHE A 105 12.40 -9.69 6.90
CA PHE A 105 11.35 -8.87 7.50
C PHE A 105 11.22 -9.08 9.01
N ALA A 106 11.16 -10.34 9.46
CA ALA A 106 11.11 -10.66 10.88
C ALA A 106 12.37 -10.16 11.63
N GLY A 107 13.55 -10.32 11.03
CA GLY A 107 14.82 -9.86 11.60
C GLY A 107 14.89 -8.34 11.76
N ASP A 108 14.41 -7.60 10.77
CA ASP A 108 14.32 -6.13 10.83
C ASP A 108 13.29 -5.68 11.86
N PHE A 109 12.15 -6.35 11.98
CA PHE A 109 11.15 -6.07 13.02
C PHE A 109 11.73 -6.30 14.43
N ILE A 110 12.41 -7.43 14.66
CA ILE A 110 13.09 -7.71 15.94
C ILE A 110 14.15 -6.65 16.23
N SER A 111 14.93 -6.26 15.22
CA SER A 111 15.95 -5.21 15.36
C SER A 111 15.33 -3.89 15.77
N PHE A 112 14.23 -3.49 15.12
CA PHE A 112 13.47 -2.28 15.43
C PHE A 112 13.00 -2.27 16.88
N MET A 113 12.43 -3.38 17.37
CA MET A 113 12.02 -3.53 18.77
C MET A 113 13.19 -3.40 19.77
N ASN A 114 14.41 -3.72 19.32
CA ASN A 114 15.65 -3.52 20.07
C ASN A 114 16.30 -2.16 19.82
N ARG A 115 15.55 -1.19 19.28
CA ARG A 115 16.00 0.18 18.95
C ARG A 115 17.15 0.22 17.94
N LYS A 116 17.22 -0.78 17.07
CA LYS A 116 18.18 -0.86 15.96
C LYS A 116 17.41 -0.79 14.65
N THR A 117 17.75 0.18 13.82
CA THR A 117 17.23 0.27 12.46
C THR A 117 18.40 0.34 11.49
N ARG A 118 18.22 -0.23 10.30
CA ARG A 118 19.24 -0.21 9.23
C ARG A 118 18.88 0.72 8.07
N TRP A 119 17.77 1.45 8.20
CA TRP A 119 17.34 2.45 7.22
C TRP A 119 16.98 3.78 7.90
N PRO A 120 17.02 4.89 7.15
CA PRO A 120 16.75 6.23 7.68
C PRO A 120 15.34 6.39 8.28
N GLU A 121 15.23 7.33 9.20
CA GLU A 121 13.96 7.82 9.74
C GLU A 121 13.13 8.50 8.64
N PHE A 122 11.81 8.45 8.76
CA PHE A 122 10.86 9.06 7.85
C PHE A 122 10.33 10.35 8.47
N GLU A 123 10.57 11.50 7.84
CA GLU A 123 10.33 12.82 8.44
C GLU A 123 9.28 13.66 7.69
N SER A 124 9.36 13.74 6.36
CA SER A 124 8.65 14.74 5.56
C SER A 124 7.69 14.20 4.50
N GLY A 125 7.62 12.88 4.30
CA GLY A 125 6.73 12.27 3.31
C GLY A 125 7.40 12.00 1.96
N LYS A 126 8.69 12.35 1.83
CA LYS A 126 9.47 12.21 0.59
C LYS A 126 10.62 11.23 0.73
N GLU A 127 10.91 10.81 1.95
CA GLU A 127 11.91 9.81 2.28
C GLU A 127 11.50 8.45 1.73
N GLY A 128 12.45 7.54 1.79
CA GLY A 128 12.24 6.16 1.36
C GLY A 128 11.55 5.28 2.39
N ALA A 129 11.41 4.01 2.02
CA ALA A 129 10.99 2.95 2.92
C ALA A 129 11.82 1.70 2.71
N MET A 130 11.89 0.85 3.73
CA MET A 130 12.36 -0.52 3.55
C MET A 130 11.32 -1.31 2.75
N THR A 131 11.73 -1.90 1.64
CA THR A 131 10.87 -2.76 0.83
C THR A 131 11.17 -4.23 1.10
N TYR A 132 10.16 -5.09 1.05
CA TYR A 132 10.30 -6.54 1.18
C TYR A 132 9.66 -7.24 -0.01
N GLY A 133 10.45 -8.01 -0.76
CA GLY A 133 10.03 -8.59 -2.04
C GLY A 133 9.88 -7.55 -3.17
N PRO A 134 9.36 -7.94 -4.34
CA PRO A 134 8.95 -9.31 -4.69
C PRO A 134 10.15 -10.22 -5.00
N SER A 135 10.19 -11.39 -4.35
CA SER A 135 11.27 -12.37 -4.51
C SER A 135 11.34 -13.00 -5.90
N GLY A 136 10.22 -13.01 -6.64
CA GLY A 136 10.16 -13.40 -8.05
C GLY A 136 11.06 -12.55 -8.96
N ASP A 137 11.36 -11.32 -8.57
CA ASP A 137 12.26 -10.41 -9.29
C ASP A 137 13.71 -10.48 -8.76
N GLY A 138 14.02 -11.45 -7.90
CA GLY A 138 15.32 -11.54 -7.21
C GLY A 138 15.50 -10.52 -6.09
N LYS A 139 14.44 -9.81 -5.68
CA LYS A 139 14.50 -8.82 -4.59
C LYS A 139 14.16 -9.46 -3.25
N CYS A 140 14.98 -9.21 -2.24
CA CYS A 140 14.72 -9.70 -0.88
C CYS A 140 14.24 -8.58 0.03
N SER A 141 15.14 -7.66 0.37
CA SER A 141 14.82 -6.46 1.14
C SER A 141 15.77 -5.34 0.77
N GLU A 142 15.26 -4.14 0.52
CA GLU A 142 16.06 -2.99 0.10
C GLU A 142 15.43 -1.68 0.59
N TYR A 143 16.26 -0.77 1.12
CA TYR A 143 15.79 0.60 1.35
C TYR A 143 15.71 1.32 0.00
N VAL A 144 14.51 1.78 -0.33
CA VAL A 144 14.24 2.51 -1.57
C VAL A 144 13.92 3.95 -1.26
N GLU A 145 14.74 4.89 -1.76
CA GLU A 145 14.48 6.32 -1.67
C GLU A 145 13.21 6.72 -2.45
N GLY A 146 12.44 7.65 -1.88
CA GLY A 146 11.18 8.12 -2.43
C GLY A 146 10.07 7.09 -2.25
N ILE A 147 9.18 7.32 -1.28
CA ILE A 147 8.07 6.43 -0.95
C ILE A 147 7.12 6.16 -2.13
N THR A 148 7.01 7.09 -3.08
CA THR A 148 6.22 6.98 -4.31
C THR A 148 7.04 6.72 -5.57
N SER A 149 8.34 6.42 -5.43
CA SER A 149 9.17 6.04 -6.56
C SER A 149 8.71 4.70 -7.15
N GLU A 150 8.88 4.49 -8.44
CA GLU A 150 8.52 3.22 -9.10
C GLU A 150 9.17 2.01 -8.42
N LYS A 151 10.39 2.19 -7.93
CA LYS A 151 11.15 1.15 -7.21
C LYS A 151 10.50 0.73 -5.89
N SER A 152 9.70 1.60 -5.28
CA SER A 152 9.04 1.31 -4.00
C SER A 152 7.91 0.28 -4.15
N GLY A 153 7.43 0.08 -5.38
CA GLY A 153 6.25 -0.74 -5.66
C GLY A 153 4.93 -0.02 -5.33
N ARG A 154 4.96 1.30 -5.12
CA ARG A 154 3.77 2.13 -4.93
C ARG A 154 3.71 3.22 -5.99
N LYS A 155 2.49 3.63 -6.33
CA LYS A 155 2.25 4.69 -7.31
C LYS A 155 1.94 6.00 -6.60
N ASN A 156 2.33 7.12 -7.20
CA ASN A 156 2.00 8.46 -6.72
C ASN A 156 0.54 8.88 -6.99
N THR A 157 -0.21 8.03 -7.69
CA THR A 157 -1.53 8.31 -8.27
C THR A 157 -2.53 8.95 -7.29
N ILE A 158 -2.59 8.46 -6.04
CA ILE A 158 -3.51 9.02 -5.05
C ILE A 158 -3.13 10.42 -4.58
N PHE A 159 -1.84 10.71 -4.47
CA PHE A 159 -1.36 12.03 -4.08
C PHE A 159 -1.57 13.05 -5.21
N GLU A 160 -1.31 12.65 -6.47
CA GLU A 160 -1.63 13.47 -7.65
C GLU A 160 -3.13 13.76 -7.76
N LEU A 161 -3.97 12.77 -7.50
CA LEU A 161 -5.42 12.96 -7.46
C LEU A 161 -5.82 13.94 -6.34
N ALA A 162 -5.20 13.81 -5.18
CA ALA A 162 -5.45 14.67 -4.02
C ALA A 162 -5.04 16.14 -4.24
N GLU A 163 -4.06 16.43 -5.09
CA GLU A 163 -3.72 17.82 -5.46
C GLU A 163 -4.91 18.58 -6.08
N SER A 164 -5.80 17.86 -6.76
CA SER A 164 -6.94 18.46 -7.47
C SER A 164 -8.30 18.26 -6.82
N VAL A 165 -8.45 17.26 -5.95
CA VAL A 165 -9.71 16.92 -5.25
C VAL A 165 -9.65 17.25 -3.77
N GLY A 166 -8.48 17.14 -3.13
CA GLY A 166 -8.31 17.20 -1.69
C GLY A 166 -8.29 15.79 -1.06
N MET A 167 -7.31 15.54 -0.18
CA MET A 167 -7.16 14.24 0.49
C MET A 167 -8.34 13.93 1.43
N GLU A 168 -8.83 14.94 2.15
CA GLU A 168 -9.98 14.77 3.05
C GLU A 168 -11.26 14.42 2.29
N ASP A 169 -11.50 15.07 1.15
CA ASP A 169 -12.65 14.80 0.29
C ASP A 169 -12.61 13.37 -0.28
N LEU A 170 -11.43 12.90 -0.71
CA LEU A 170 -11.23 11.52 -1.17
C LEU A 170 -11.48 10.50 -0.05
N SER A 171 -10.96 10.77 1.15
CA SER A 171 -11.17 9.92 2.33
C SER A 171 -12.65 9.89 2.75
N ALA A 172 -13.33 11.04 2.78
CA ALA A 172 -14.76 11.13 3.07
C ALA A 172 -15.60 10.41 2.02
N ALA A 173 -15.25 10.52 0.73
CA ALA A 173 -15.91 9.79 -0.34
C ALA A 173 -15.79 8.26 -0.18
N TRP A 174 -14.62 7.78 0.24
CA TRP A 174 -14.39 6.37 0.56
C TRP A 174 -15.20 5.92 1.78
N GLY A 175 -15.20 6.71 2.86
CA GLY A 175 -16.01 6.42 4.06
C GLY A 175 -17.52 6.38 3.78
N ASN A 176 -18.02 7.28 2.94
CA ASN A 176 -19.42 7.28 2.50
C ASN A 176 -19.75 6.04 1.67
N PHE A 177 -18.87 5.64 0.76
CA PHE A 177 -19.05 4.40 -0.01
C PHE A 177 -19.14 3.17 0.90
N LEU A 178 -18.25 3.04 1.89
CA LEU A 178 -18.26 1.93 2.85
C LEU A 178 -19.52 1.90 3.74
N SER A 179 -20.10 3.06 4.01
CA SER A 179 -21.33 3.18 4.83
C SER A 179 -22.62 3.12 4.00
N GLY A 180 -22.53 2.97 2.68
CA GLY A 180 -23.68 2.89 1.78
C GLY A 180 -24.42 4.22 1.55
N ASN A 181 -23.73 5.35 1.76
CA ASN A 181 -24.28 6.72 1.66
C ASN A 181 -23.97 7.41 0.31
#